data_AF-A0AAU3PR14-F1
#
_entry.id   AF-A0AAU3PR14-F1
#
_cell.length_a   1.000
_cell.length_b   1.000
_cell.length_c   1.000
_cell.angle_alpha   90.00
_cell.angle_beta   90.00
_cell.angle_gamma   90.00
#
_symmetry.space_group_name_H-M   'P 1'
#
loop_
_entity.id
_entity.type
_entity.pdbx_description
1 polymer ?
#
loop_
_entity_poly.entity_id
_entity_poly.type
_entity_poly.pdbx_seq_one_letter_code
_entity_poly.pdbx_strand_id
1 'polypeptide(L)'
;MDGVGAAGRMGTSLAASRRAREGDPSEQWTLIGGLMVQLHAVRAGLPASRAMVDVDMVLHIETGNTTFGGVREQLEKLGYTLRLPIGDGPVHRFERADEQVDVMVADHLAPKWQPKVLGIAKACFDVEIGDTTIRLSVPDVLGALVLKGAAYKADPRDPSRHLDDAAVLACAVDNPMDERKRMQGSDHGRVLVLAKQLESVDHRSWSGIPVEHRSRGHRALQLIAGVSTGSRVGARRRLRS
;
A
#
# COMPACT_ATOMS: atom_id res chain seq x y z
N MET A 1 23.03 -14.15 -8.98
CA MET A 1 23.74 -13.30 -7.99
C MET A 1 23.14 -11.91 -8.14
N ASP A 2 22.67 -11.31 -7.04
CA ASP A 2 22.10 -9.92 -6.90
C ASP A 2 20.85 -9.84 -5.99
N GLY A 3 20.45 -10.92 -5.32
CA GLY A 3 19.35 -10.90 -4.33
C GLY A 3 19.73 -10.37 -2.94
N VAL A 4 21.03 -10.34 -2.61
CA VAL A 4 21.53 -9.96 -1.27
C VAL A 4 21.67 -8.43 -1.11
N GLY A 5 21.81 -7.70 -2.22
CA GLY A 5 22.01 -6.25 -2.21
C GLY A 5 20.75 -5.44 -1.92
N ALA A 6 19.56 -5.92 -2.30
CA ALA A 6 18.29 -5.21 -2.10
C ALA A 6 17.80 -5.30 -0.64
N ALA A 7 17.93 -6.48 -0.02
CA ALA A 7 17.59 -6.68 1.39
C ALA A 7 18.51 -5.88 2.34
N GLY A 8 19.80 -5.75 1.99
CA GLY A 8 20.75 -4.92 2.73
C GLY A 8 20.49 -3.41 2.64
N ARG A 9 19.96 -2.92 1.51
CA ARG A 9 19.67 -1.49 1.28
C ARG A 9 18.33 -1.03 1.85
N MET A 10 17.31 -1.88 1.79
CA MET A 10 16.06 -1.69 2.53
C MET A 10 16.34 -1.61 4.04
N GLY A 11 17.38 -2.33 4.47
CA GLY A 11 17.79 -2.38 5.85
C GLY A 11 18.39 -1.11 6.43
N THR A 12 19.20 -0.40 5.66
CA THR A 12 19.81 0.87 6.09
C THR A 12 18.79 2.01 6.12
N SER A 13 17.77 1.98 5.25
CA SER A 13 16.68 2.97 5.23
C SER A 13 15.61 2.72 6.31
N LEU A 14 15.44 1.49 6.82
CA LEU A 14 14.50 1.17 7.90
C LEU A 14 15.18 1.23 9.28
N ALA A 15 16.46 0.83 9.40
CA ALA A 15 17.27 1.00 10.62
C ALA A 15 17.46 2.47 11.01
N ALA A 16 17.37 3.36 10.02
CA ALA A 16 17.24 4.81 10.13
C ALA A 16 16.27 5.29 11.22
N SER A 17 15.13 4.62 11.33
CA SER A 17 14.00 5.05 12.16
C SER A 17 14.18 4.75 13.66
N ARG A 18 15.19 3.95 14.04
CA ARG A 18 15.34 3.44 15.41
C ARG A 18 16.02 4.42 16.40
N ARG A 19 16.65 5.52 15.95
CA ARG A 19 17.42 6.41 16.84
C ARG A 19 16.75 7.75 17.13
N ALA A 20 15.50 7.72 17.59
CA ALA A 20 14.90 8.82 18.35
C ALA A 20 14.01 8.20 19.42
N ARG A 21 14.44 8.36 20.69
CA ARG A 21 13.73 8.15 21.97
C ARG A 21 12.66 7.04 22.04
N GLU A 22 12.89 6.09 22.96
CA GLU A 22 11.95 5.08 23.50
C GLU A 22 10.51 5.14 22.94
N GLY A 23 10.23 4.34 21.91
CA GLY A 23 8.90 4.13 21.34
C GLY A 23 8.92 3.06 20.25
N ASP A 24 7.82 2.33 20.09
CA ASP A 24 7.64 1.34 19.02
C ASP A 24 7.43 2.09 17.69
N PRO A 25 8.26 1.88 16.65
CA PRO A 25 8.09 2.53 15.34
C PRO A 25 6.68 2.39 14.75
N SER A 26 5.98 1.29 15.07
CA SER A 26 4.60 1.06 14.63
C SER A 26 3.58 2.05 15.23
N GLU A 27 3.93 2.75 16.30
CA GLU A 27 3.13 3.82 16.91
C GLU A 27 3.52 5.22 16.41
N GLN A 28 4.68 5.35 15.77
CA GLN A 28 5.22 6.64 15.32
C GLN A 28 4.88 6.93 13.85
N TRP A 29 4.87 5.90 13.01
CA TRP A 29 4.56 6.06 11.59
C TRP A 29 3.97 4.78 10.99
N THR A 30 3.33 4.92 9.83
CA THR A 30 2.79 3.80 9.05
C THR A 30 3.49 3.75 7.69
N LEU A 31 4.02 2.58 7.33
CA LEU A 31 4.55 2.30 6.00
C LEU A 31 3.38 2.13 5.02
N ILE A 32 3.41 2.89 3.93
CA ILE A 32 2.43 2.82 2.85
C ILE A 32 3.16 2.50 1.54
N GLY A 33 2.57 2.85 0.38
CA GLY A 33 3.27 2.70 -0.89
C GLY A 33 3.31 1.27 -1.38
N GLY A 34 4.37 0.89 -2.08
CA GLY A 34 4.50 -0.48 -2.60
C GLY A 34 5.22 -1.45 -1.63
N LEU A 35 6.04 -0.96 -0.69
CA LEU A 35 6.64 -1.83 0.33
C LEU A 35 5.55 -2.47 1.23
N MET A 36 4.46 -1.76 1.55
CA MET A 36 3.33 -2.40 2.24
C MET A 36 2.71 -3.55 1.44
N VAL A 37 2.71 -3.46 0.09
CA VAL A 37 2.18 -4.49 -0.79
C VAL A 37 3.07 -5.72 -0.74
N GLN A 38 4.39 -5.53 -0.72
CA GLN A 38 5.35 -6.62 -0.60
C GLN A 38 5.22 -7.38 0.72
N LEU A 39 5.02 -6.66 1.84
CA LEU A 39 4.81 -7.31 3.14
C LEU A 39 3.55 -8.18 3.14
N HIS A 40 2.44 -7.69 2.59
CA HIS A 40 1.22 -8.49 2.43
C HIS A 40 1.41 -9.66 1.46
N ALA A 41 2.15 -9.46 0.36
CA ALA A 41 2.44 -10.51 -0.60
C ALA A 41 3.23 -11.66 0.05
N VAL A 42 4.33 -11.34 0.73
CA VAL A 42 5.16 -12.33 1.42
C VAL A 42 4.36 -13.07 2.49
N ARG A 43 3.55 -12.36 3.28
CA ARG A 43 2.66 -13.01 4.28
C ARG A 43 1.62 -13.92 3.66
N ALA A 44 1.13 -13.60 2.45
CA ALA A 44 0.21 -14.45 1.70
C ALA A 44 0.89 -15.60 0.93
N GLY A 45 2.22 -15.75 1.05
CA GLY A 45 2.99 -16.77 0.34
C GLY A 45 3.22 -16.47 -1.14
N LEU A 46 2.98 -15.23 -1.59
CA LEU A 46 3.25 -14.79 -2.95
C LEU A 46 4.75 -14.47 -3.11
N PRO A 47 5.33 -14.70 -4.30
CA PRO A 47 6.70 -14.28 -4.57
C PRO A 47 6.82 -12.76 -4.42
N ALA A 48 7.89 -12.31 -3.75
CA ALA A 48 8.19 -10.89 -3.66
C ALA A 48 8.39 -10.32 -5.07
N SER A 49 7.54 -9.38 -5.47
CA SER A 49 7.66 -8.71 -6.76
C SER A 49 8.53 -7.47 -6.64
N ARG A 50 9.57 -7.38 -7.50
CA ARG A 50 10.48 -6.24 -7.74
C ARG A 50 11.23 -5.69 -6.51
N ALA A 51 12.52 -5.39 -6.64
CA ALA A 51 13.20 -4.56 -5.65
C ALA A 51 12.61 -3.14 -5.67
N MET A 52 11.90 -2.76 -4.62
CA MET A 52 11.45 -1.38 -4.41
C MET A 52 12.48 -0.66 -3.54
N VAL A 53 12.94 0.48 -4.02
CA VAL A 53 13.95 1.31 -3.37
C VAL A 53 13.31 2.51 -2.66
N ASP A 54 12.05 2.81 -3.00
CA ASP A 54 11.30 3.93 -2.44
C ASP A 54 10.57 3.52 -1.16
N VAL A 55 10.74 4.31 -0.10
CA VAL A 55 10.00 4.17 1.17
C VAL A 55 8.96 5.28 1.27
N ASP A 56 7.68 4.91 1.24
CA ASP A 56 6.58 5.84 1.49
C ASP A 56 6.07 5.67 2.93
N MET A 57 6.05 6.74 3.72
CA MET A 57 5.59 6.69 5.11
C MET A 57 4.66 7.84 5.48
N VAL A 58 3.73 7.59 6.39
CA VAL A 58 2.90 8.62 7.02
C VAL A 58 3.22 8.71 8.51
N LEU A 59 3.57 9.91 8.97
CA LEU A 59 3.85 10.20 10.37
C LEU A 59 2.57 10.46 11.15
N HIS A 60 2.46 9.84 12.32
CA HIS A 60 1.36 10.03 13.30
C HIS A 60 1.72 11.17 14.27
N ILE A 61 1.91 12.40 13.77
CA ILE A 61 2.37 13.52 14.60
C ILE A 61 1.33 13.93 15.68
N GLU A 62 0.06 13.63 15.44
CA GLU A 62 -1.06 13.88 16.36
C GLU A 62 -0.98 13.04 17.65
N THR A 63 -0.24 11.93 17.62
CA THR A 63 -0.01 11.09 18.80
C THR A 63 1.01 11.70 19.77
N GLY A 64 1.79 12.69 19.32
CA GLY A 64 2.92 13.23 20.07
C GLY A 64 4.15 12.31 20.13
N ASN A 65 4.06 11.09 19.59
CA ASN A 65 5.16 10.11 19.61
C ASN A 65 6.21 10.38 18.52
N THR A 66 5.91 11.24 17.55
CA THR A 66 6.86 11.65 16.51
C THR A 66 6.66 13.11 16.11
N THR A 67 7.69 13.72 15.51
CA THR A 67 7.62 15.05 14.91
C THR A 67 8.31 15.04 13.55
N PHE A 68 7.81 15.85 12.62
CA PHE A 68 8.48 16.00 11.31
C PHE A 68 9.94 16.47 11.46
N GLY A 69 10.20 17.42 12.37
CA GLY A 69 11.55 17.91 12.63
C GLY A 69 12.51 16.82 13.10
N GLY A 70 12.06 15.93 13.99
CA GLY A 70 12.85 14.80 14.46
C GLY A 70 13.15 13.78 13.35
N VAL A 71 12.13 13.41 12.57
CA VAL A 71 12.31 12.50 11.42
C VAL A 71 13.25 13.09 10.37
N ARG A 72 13.11 14.39 10.07
CA ARG A 72 14.02 15.10 9.16
C ARG A 72 15.47 15.01 9.63
N GLU A 73 15.73 15.34 10.89
CA GLU A 73 17.08 15.30 11.47
C GLU A 73 17.69 13.89 11.39
N GLN A 74 16.89 12.85 11.60
CA GLN A 74 17.33 11.46 11.47
C GLN A 74 17.69 11.11 10.02
N LEU A 75 16.84 11.45 9.06
CA LEU A 75 17.09 11.21 7.63
C LEU A 75 18.36 11.96 7.17
N GLU A 76 18.54 13.21 7.60
CA GLU A 76 19.75 14.00 7.32
C GLU A 76 21.01 13.35 7.91
N LYS A 77 20.96 12.84 9.15
CA LYS A 77 22.08 12.10 9.77
C LYS A 77 22.47 10.83 9.02
N LEU A 78 21.55 10.25 8.26
CA LEU A 78 21.79 9.07 7.42
C LEU A 78 22.26 9.44 6.02
N GLY A 79 22.42 10.74 5.73
CA GLY A 79 22.88 11.24 4.44
C GLY A 79 21.78 11.45 3.41
N TYR A 80 20.50 11.42 3.81
CA TYR A 80 19.43 11.87 2.93
C TYR A 80 19.36 13.40 2.90
N THR A 81 19.00 13.95 1.74
CA THR A 81 18.77 15.39 1.59
C THR A 81 17.30 15.65 1.30
N LEU A 82 16.69 16.57 2.05
CA LEU A 82 15.33 17.04 1.77
C LEU A 82 15.33 17.78 0.42
N ARG A 83 14.47 17.34 -0.50
CA ARG A 83 14.20 18.02 -1.76
C ARG A 83 13.11 19.04 -1.54
N LEU A 84 13.40 20.29 -1.89
CA LEU A 84 12.40 21.36 -1.83
C LEU A 84 11.24 21.01 -2.78
N PRO A 85 9.98 21.11 -2.34
CA PRO A 85 8.85 20.79 -3.19
C PRO A 85 8.83 21.67 -4.44
N ILE A 86 8.49 21.07 -5.59
CA ILE A 86 7.93 21.83 -6.71
C ILE A 86 6.39 21.74 -6.56
N GLY A 87 5.81 22.68 -5.81
CA GLY A 87 4.36 22.80 -5.58
C GLY A 87 3.90 22.53 -4.12
N ASP A 88 2.61 22.75 -3.84
CA ASP A 88 1.99 22.71 -2.49
C ASP A 88 1.63 21.28 -2.00
N GLY A 89 2.43 20.27 -2.34
CA GLY A 89 2.15 18.89 -1.96
C GLY A 89 2.46 18.58 -0.48
N PRO A 90 1.66 17.75 0.22
CA PRO A 90 1.91 17.36 1.62
C PRO A 90 3.00 16.29 1.77
N VAL A 91 3.78 16.05 0.71
CA VAL A 91 4.82 15.02 0.63
C VAL A 91 6.17 15.71 0.70
N HIS A 92 6.98 15.31 1.68
CA HIS A 92 8.37 15.74 1.83
C HIS A 92 9.28 14.64 1.31
N ARG A 93 9.94 14.91 0.18
CA ARG A 93 10.83 13.94 -0.47
C ARG A 93 12.25 14.06 0.04
N PHE A 94 12.84 12.94 0.42
CA PHE A 94 14.23 12.81 0.82
C PHE A 94 14.95 11.87 -0.14
N GLU A 95 16.14 12.26 -0.61
CA GLU A 95 16.90 11.48 -1.59
C GLU A 95 18.32 11.18 -1.07
N ARG A 96 18.82 9.96 -1.32
CA ARG A 96 20.21 9.54 -1.07
C ARG A 96 20.63 8.58 -2.18
N ALA A 97 21.51 9.03 -3.07
CA ALA A 97 21.89 8.27 -4.27
C ALA A 97 20.66 7.84 -5.09
N ASP A 98 20.40 6.53 -5.21
CA ASP A 98 19.24 5.94 -5.90
C ASP A 98 18.05 5.64 -4.97
N GLU A 99 18.14 6.03 -3.69
CA GLU A 99 17.11 5.80 -2.68
C GLU A 99 16.25 7.04 -2.46
N GLN A 100 14.95 6.81 -2.30
CA GLN A 100 13.96 7.86 -2.04
C GLN A 100 13.12 7.51 -0.81
N VAL A 101 12.90 8.49 0.06
CA VAL A 101 11.96 8.40 1.17
C VAL A 101 10.94 9.53 1.04
N ASP A 102 9.69 9.18 0.76
CA ASP A 102 8.57 10.11 0.70
C ASP A 102 7.85 10.11 2.05
N VAL A 103 7.99 11.22 2.78
CA VAL A 103 7.43 11.41 4.13
C VAL A 103 6.18 12.27 4.04
N MET A 104 5.06 11.73 4.51
CA MET A 104 3.78 12.43 4.58
C MET A 104 3.44 12.72 6.05
N VAL A 105 2.88 13.89 6.32
CA VAL A 105 2.43 14.25 7.68
C VAL A 105 0.90 14.22 7.71
N ALA A 106 0.32 13.37 8.56
CA ALA A 106 -1.12 13.13 8.58
C ALA A 106 -1.94 14.43 8.72
N ASP A 107 -1.55 15.34 9.62
CA ASP A 107 -2.24 16.63 9.85
C ASP A 107 -2.06 17.66 8.73
N HIS A 108 -1.10 17.45 7.82
CA HIS A 108 -0.88 18.32 6.66
C HIS A 108 -1.48 17.74 5.37
N LEU A 109 -2.02 16.51 5.40
CA LEU A 109 -2.81 16.02 4.27
C LEU A 109 -4.03 16.90 4.07
N ALA A 110 -4.51 17.10 2.84
CA ALA A 110 -5.76 17.86 2.67
C ALA A 110 -6.88 17.22 3.54
N PRO A 111 -7.80 17.99 4.16
CA PRO A 111 -8.79 17.47 5.12
C PRO A 111 -9.60 16.26 4.64
N LYS A 112 -9.76 16.07 3.33
CA LYS A 112 -10.40 14.89 2.71
C LYS A 112 -9.60 13.58 2.85
N TRP A 113 -8.33 13.65 3.23
CA TRP A 113 -7.36 12.55 3.35
C TRP A 113 -6.94 12.28 4.79
N GLN A 114 -6.88 13.30 5.67
CA GLN A 114 -6.44 13.16 7.08
C GLN A 114 -7.23 12.11 7.88
N PRO A 115 -8.58 12.11 7.89
CA PRO A 115 -9.37 11.14 8.68
C PRO A 115 -9.17 9.70 8.18
N LYS A 116 -8.72 9.55 6.93
CA LYS A 116 -8.67 8.26 6.24
C LYS A 116 -7.34 7.57 6.44
N VAL A 117 -6.24 8.30 6.58
CA VAL A 117 -4.94 7.66 6.88
C VAL A 117 -4.86 7.29 8.37
N LEU A 118 -5.45 8.10 9.25
CA LEU A 118 -5.51 7.84 10.69
C LEU A 118 -6.54 6.76 11.09
N GLY A 119 -7.62 6.62 10.30
CA GLY A 119 -8.70 5.66 10.57
C GLY A 119 -8.59 4.32 9.83
N ILE A 120 -7.52 4.08 9.06
CA ILE A 120 -7.31 2.78 8.40
C ILE A 120 -6.92 1.74 9.45
N ALA A 121 -7.59 0.58 9.41
CA ALA A 121 -7.20 -0.57 10.20
C ALA A 121 -5.74 -0.96 9.89
N LYS A 122 -4.95 -1.14 10.94
CA LYS A 122 -3.51 -1.42 10.84
C LYS A 122 -3.26 -2.92 11.02
N ALA A 123 -2.23 -3.41 10.34
CA ALA A 123 -1.55 -4.65 10.62
C ALA A 123 -0.11 -4.34 11.04
N CYS A 124 0.49 -5.21 11.86
CA CYS A 124 1.89 -5.08 12.26
C CYS A 124 2.70 -6.25 11.71
N PHE A 125 3.89 -5.95 11.22
CA PHE A 125 4.83 -6.93 10.68
C PHE A 125 6.15 -6.79 11.42
N ASP A 126 6.70 -7.92 11.88
CA ASP A 126 8.08 -7.99 12.31
C ASP A 126 8.95 -8.28 11.09
N VAL A 127 9.81 -7.33 10.74
CA VAL A 127 10.68 -7.41 9.57
C VAL A 127 12.12 -7.53 10.03
N GLU A 128 12.79 -8.58 9.58
CA GLU A 128 14.21 -8.82 9.84
C GLU A 128 15.07 -8.04 8.84
N ILE A 129 16.03 -7.33 9.39
CA ILE A 129 16.90 -6.40 8.69
C ILE A 129 18.33 -6.57 9.21
N GLY A 130 19.14 -7.34 8.47
CA GLY A 130 20.42 -7.81 9.00
C GLY A 130 20.18 -8.51 10.33
N ASP A 131 20.84 -8.04 11.39
CA ASP A 131 20.72 -8.60 12.73
C ASP A 131 19.64 -7.92 13.60
N THR A 132 18.80 -7.07 13.00
CA THR A 132 17.76 -6.31 13.73
C THR A 132 16.37 -6.68 13.25
N THR A 133 15.47 -6.96 14.18
CA THR A 133 14.03 -7.04 13.91
C THR A 133 13.38 -5.69 14.19
N ILE A 134 12.60 -5.18 13.24
CA ILE A 134 11.83 -3.94 13.38
C ILE A 134 10.35 -4.26 13.22
N ARG A 135 9.53 -3.76 14.13
CA ARG A 135 8.06 -3.83 14.01
C ARG A 135 7.55 -2.65 13.20
N LEU A 136 6.87 -2.94 12.09
CA LEU A 136 6.33 -1.94 11.17
C LEU A 136 4.80 -1.97 11.21
N SER A 137 4.19 -0.79 11.36
CA SER A 137 2.75 -0.60 11.12
C SER A 137 2.50 -0.39 9.64
N VAL A 138 1.55 -1.15 9.08
CA VAL A 138 1.07 -1.00 7.69
C VAL A 138 -0.46 -0.99 7.68
N PRO A 139 -1.10 -0.40 6.66
CA PRO A 139 -2.52 -0.67 6.38
C PRO A 139 -2.79 -2.15 6.29
N ASP A 140 -3.88 -2.65 6.86
CA ASP A 140 -4.34 -4.01 6.55
C ASP A 140 -4.68 -4.17 5.06
N VAL A 141 -4.96 -5.39 4.60
CA VAL A 141 -5.14 -5.67 3.16
C VAL A 141 -6.25 -4.80 2.55
N LEU A 142 -7.36 -4.59 3.26
CA LEU A 142 -8.45 -3.72 2.80
C LEU A 142 -8.02 -2.26 2.76
N GLY A 143 -7.39 -1.75 3.82
CA GLY A 143 -6.85 -0.40 3.87
C GLY A 143 -5.85 -0.13 2.73
N ALA A 144 -4.98 -1.09 2.45
CA ALA A 144 -4.02 -1.03 1.35
C ALA A 144 -4.72 -0.96 -0.02
N LEU A 145 -5.75 -1.78 -0.26
CA LEU A 145 -6.57 -1.74 -1.48
C LEU A 145 -7.27 -0.38 -1.64
N VAL A 146 -7.85 0.15 -0.57
CA VAL A 146 -8.49 1.47 -0.57
C VAL A 146 -7.49 2.56 -0.91
N LEU A 147 -6.27 2.52 -0.36
CA LEU A 147 -5.22 3.48 -0.67
C LEU A 147 -4.78 3.39 -2.13
N LYS A 148 -4.58 2.19 -2.69
CA LYS A 148 -4.25 2.02 -4.12
C LYS A 148 -5.36 2.51 -5.04
N GLY A 149 -6.62 2.26 -4.68
CA GLY A 149 -7.76 2.78 -5.43
C GLY A 149 -7.88 4.30 -5.37
N ALA A 150 -7.47 4.90 -4.25
CA ALA A 150 -7.42 6.34 -4.12
C ALA A 150 -6.27 6.96 -4.93
N ALA A 151 -5.09 6.35 -4.90
CA ALA A 151 -3.92 6.76 -5.69
C ALA A 151 -4.20 6.64 -7.19
N TYR A 152 -4.79 5.52 -7.64
CA TYR A 152 -5.22 5.33 -9.03
C TYR A 152 -6.13 6.46 -9.55
N LYS A 153 -7.03 6.98 -8.71
CA LYS A 153 -7.92 8.09 -9.08
C LYS A 153 -7.23 9.46 -9.08
N ALA A 154 -6.15 9.60 -8.33
CA ALA A 154 -5.49 10.88 -8.09
C ALA A 154 -4.26 11.10 -8.98
N ASP A 155 -3.57 10.02 -9.35
CA ASP A 155 -2.34 10.06 -10.14
C ASP A 155 -2.56 9.49 -11.55
N PRO A 156 -2.85 10.34 -12.55
CA PRO A 156 -3.05 9.89 -13.93
C PRO A 156 -1.75 9.56 -14.66
N ARG A 157 -0.57 9.83 -14.06
CA ARG A 157 0.73 9.70 -14.77
C ARG A 157 1.20 8.27 -14.87
N ASP A 158 0.94 7.47 -13.84
CA ASP A 158 1.27 6.04 -13.81
C ASP A 158 0.14 5.25 -13.13
N PRO A 159 -1.01 5.08 -13.80
CA PRO A 159 -2.13 4.31 -13.25
C PRO A 159 -1.81 2.80 -13.17
N SER A 160 -0.88 2.31 -14.00
CA SER A 160 -0.58 0.89 -14.14
C SER A 160 0.02 0.29 -12.88
N ARG A 161 0.96 1.00 -12.22
CA ARG A 161 1.57 0.52 -10.96
C ARG A 161 0.53 0.29 -9.86
N HIS A 162 -0.50 1.13 -9.79
CA HIS A 162 -1.56 1.00 -8.79
C HIS A 162 -2.47 -0.20 -9.04
N LEU A 163 -2.67 -0.57 -10.31
CA LEU A 163 -3.39 -1.78 -10.70
C LEU A 163 -2.56 -3.05 -10.44
N ASP A 164 -1.26 -3.00 -10.71
CA ASP A 164 -0.33 -4.09 -10.43
C ASP A 164 -0.29 -4.40 -8.91
N ASP A 165 -0.21 -3.36 -8.08
CA ASP A 165 -0.29 -3.48 -6.62
C ASP A 165 -1.66 -4.01 -6.14
N ALA A 166 -2.76 -3.50 -6.72
CA ALA A 166 -4.10 -3.94 -6.36
C ALA A 166 -4.34 -5.43 -6.68
N ALA A 167 -3.79 -5.92 -7.79
CA ALA A 167 -3.85 -7.33 -8.15
C ALA A 167 -3.14 -8.21 -7.11
N VAL A 168 -1.95 -7.80 -6.66
CA VAL A 168 -1.20 -8.51 -5.60
C VAL A 168 -1.96 -8.49 -4.28
N LEU A 169 -2.44 -7.33 -3.84
CA LEU A 169 -3.22 -7.20 -2.59
C LEU A 169 -4.50 -8.04 -2.63
N ALA A 170 -5.18 -8.12 -3.77
CA ALA A 170 -6.37 -8.94 -3.92
C ALA A 170 -6.09 -10.43 -3.68
N CYS A 171 -4.90 -10.92 -4.06
CA CYS A 171 -4.46 -12.28 -3.75
C CYS A 171 -4.16 -12.52 -2.26
N ALA A 172 -3.92 -11.45 -1.48
CA ALA A 172 -3.68 -11.50 -0.04
C ALA A 172 -4.98 -11.40 0.79
N VAL A 173 -6.15 -11.30 0.16
CA VAL A 173 -7.44 -11.26 0.86
C VAL A 173 -7.83 -12.64 1.39
N ASP A 174 -8.11 -12.72 2.68
CA ASP A 174 -8.59 -13.94 3.35
C ASP A 174 -10.09 -14.17 3.08
N ASN A 175 -10.97 -13.30 3.62
CA ASN A 175 -12.41 -13.39 3.41
C ASN A 175 -12.99 -12.14 2.73
N PRO A 176 -13.23 -12.19 1.40
CA PRO A 176 -13.69 -11.02 0.65
C PRO A 176 -15.07 -10.51 1.09
N MET A 177 -15.92 -11.38 1.65
CA MET A 177 -17.25 -11.00 2.10
C MET A 177 -17.22 -10.24 3.42
N ASP A 178 -16.25 -10.53 4.28
CA ASP A 178 -16.08 -9.80 5.53
C ASP A 178 -15.42 -8.43 5.25
N GLU A 179 -14.42 -8.38 4.37
CA GLU A 179 -13.85 -7.10 3.94
C GLU A 179 -14.89 -6.19 3.30
N ARG A 180 -15.82 -6.75 2.52
CA ARG A 180 -16.94 -5.98 1.96
C ARG A 180 -17.80 -5.31 3.02
N LYS A 181 -18.08 -5.99 4.14
CA LYS A 181 -18.89 -5.45 5.25
C LYS A 181 -18.15 -4.36 6.02
N ARG A 182 -16.81 -4.38 6.02
CA ARG A 182 -15.96 -3.42 6.73
C ARG A 182 -15.82 -2.09 6.00
N MET A 183 -16.00 -2.06 4.67
CA MET A 183 -15.90 -0.84 3.87
C MET A 183 -16.88 0.25 4.30
N GLN A 184 -16.43 1.50 4.37
CA GLN A 184 -17.27 2.64 4.73
C GLN A 184 -17.08 3.81 3.77
N GLY A 185 -18.12 4.64 3.60
CA GLY A 185 -18.05 5.88 2.84
C GLY A 185 -17.39 5.74 1.45
N SER A 186 -16.23 6.39 1.26
CA SER A 186 -15.54 6.42 -0.04
C SER A 186 -14.80 5.13 -0.42
N ASP A 187 -14.69 4.17 0.49
CA ASP A 187 -13.90 2.94 0.29
C ASP A 187 -14.47 2.12 -0.86
N HIS A 188 -15.80 1.95 -0.89
CA HIS A 188 -16.49 1.21 -1.94
C HIS A 188 -16.15 1.77 -3.33
N GLY A 189 -16.18 3.09 -3.51
CA GLY A 189 -15.87 3.72 -4.80
C GLY A 189 -14.41 3.56 -5.23
N ARG A 190 -13.49 3.39 -4.28
CA ARG A 190 -12.05 3.20 -4.54
C ARG A 190 -11.73 1.74 -4.87
N VAL A 191 -12.34 0.79 -4.17
CA VAL A 191 -12.18 -0.63 -4.51
C VAL A 191 -12.91 -0.96 -5.81
N LEU A 192 -14.10 -0.39 -6.03
CA LEU A 192 -14.89 -0.61 -7.26
C LEU A 192 -14.16 -0.15 -8.52
N VAL A 193 -13.43 0.98 -8.48
CA VAL A 193 -12.69 1.42 -9.67
C VAL A 193 -11.59 0.43 -10.03
N LEU A 194 -10.87 -0.11 -9.03
CA LEU A 194 -9.85 -1.14 -9.25
C LEU A 194 -10.47 -2.42 -9.84
N ALA A 195 -11.56 -2.90 -9.24
CA ALA A 195 -12.25 -4.11 -9.69
C ALA A 195 -12.76 -4.01 -11.13
N LYS A 196 -13.23 -2.83 -11.56
CA LYS A 196 -13.64 -2.57 -12.95
C LYS A 196 -12.47 -2.59 -13.92
N GLN A 197 -11.33 -2.02 -13.56
CA GLN A 197 -10.14 -2.05 -14.41
C GLN A 197 -9.54 -3.47 -14.50
N LEU A 198 -9.63 -4.22 -13.39
CA LEU A 198 -9.17 -5.60 -13.27
C LEU A 198 -10.29 -6.62 -13.50
N GLU A 199 -11.31 -6.27 -14.30
CA GLU A 199 -12.45 -7.15 -14.58
C GLU A 199 -12.01 -8.40 -15.36
N SER A 200 -11.08 -8.26 -16.31
CA SER A 200 -10.50 -9.39 -17.03
C SER A 200 -9.39 -10.05 -16.20
N VAL A 201 -9.47 -11.38 -16.06
CA VAL A 201 -8.39 -12.19 -15.44
C VAL A 201 -7.11 -12.20 -16.28
N ASP A 202 -7.22 -11.87 -17.58
CA ASP A 202 -6.10 -11.76 -18.52
C ASP A 202 -5.48 -10.35 -18.53
N HIS A 203 -5.97 -9.43 -17.69
CA HIS A 203 -5.38 -8.10 -17.57
C HIS A 203 -3.89 -8.18 -17.18
N ARG A 204 -3.04 -7.31 -17.77
CA ARG A 204 -1.57 -7.36 -17.60
C ARG A 204 -1.08 -7.40 -16.15
N SER A 205 -1.84 -6.77 -15.25
CA SER A 205 -1.53 -6.69 -13.81
C SER A 205 -1.58 -8.05 -13.11
N TRP A 206 -2.26 -9.03 -13.70
CA TRP A 206 -2.30 -10.41 -13.20
C TRP A 206 -1.13 -11.26 -13.72
N SER A 207 -0.42 -10.84 -14.77
CA SER A 207 0.56 -11.67 -15.48
C SER A 207 1.74 -12.10 -14.61
N GLY A 208 2.19 -11.24 -13.69
CA GLY A 208 3.29 -11.54 -12.75
C GLY A 208 2.87 -12.37 -11.55
N ILE A 209 1.57 -12.64 -11.37
CA ILE A 209 1.03 -13.42 -10.25
C ILE A 209 0.95 -14.89 -10.66
N PRO A 210 1.45 -15.82 -9.83
CA PRO A 210 1.34 -17.25 -10.10
C PRO A 210 -0.11 -17.69 -10.34
N VAL A 211 -0.30 -18.63 -11.26
CA VAL A 211 -1.63 -19.01 -11.77
C VAL A 211 -2.55 -19.51 -10.66
N GLU A 212 -2.00 -20.19 -9.66
CA GLU A 212 -2.68 -20.73 -8.50
C GLU A 212 -3.29 -19.64 -7.59
N HIS A 213 -2.69 -18.45 -7.55
CA HIS A 213 -3.20 -17.33 -6.76
C HIS A 213 -4.11 -16.40 -7.57
N ARG A 214 -3.90 -16.33 -8.89
CA ARG A 214 -4.55 -15.37 -9.79
C ARG A 214 -6.07 -15.44 -9.76
N SER A 215 -6.66 -16.63 -10.00
CA SER A 215 -8.11 -16.79 -10.04
C SER A 215 -8.78 -16.49 -8.70
N ARG A 216 -8.11 -16.87 -7.60
CA ARG A 216 -8.59 -16.56 -6.24
C ARG A 216 -8.59 -15.06 -5.97
N GLY A 217 -7.47 -14.38 -6.26
CA GLY A 217 -7.36 -12.93 -6.05
C GLY A 217 -8.32 -12.13 -6.91
N HIS A 218 -8.42 -12.47 -8.21
CA HIS A 218 -9.40 -11.86 -9.11
C HIS A 218 -10.82 -11.98 -8.54
N ARG A 219 -11.25 -13.20 -8.17
CA ARG A 219 -12.57 -13.42 -7.58
C ARG A 219 -12.75 -12.67 -6.27
N ALA A 220 -11.74 -12.63 -5.41
CA ALA A 220 -11.80 -11.90 -4.15
C ALA A 220 -12.05 -10.40 -4.38
N LEU A 221 -11.33 -9.77 -5.31
CA LEU A 221 -11.52 -8.37 -5.66
C LEU A 221 -12.93 -8.08 -6.19
N GLN A 222 -13.46 -8.94 -7.09
CA GLN A 222 -14.81 -8.79 -7.62
C GLN A 222 -15.88 -8.93 -6.52
N LEU A 223 -15.70 -9.90 -5.61
CA LEU A 223 -16.59 -10.12 -4.47
C LEU A 223 -16.59 -8.95 -3.49
N ILE A 224 -15.40 -8.42 -3.13
CA ILE A 224 -15.28 -7.24 -2.25
C ILE A 224 -16.00 -6.05 -2.87
N ALA A 225 -15.73 -5.76 -4.15
CA ALA A 225 -16.32 -4.64 -4.87
C ALA A 225 -17.83 -4.81 -5.14
N GLY A 226 -18.38 -5.99 -4.90
CA GLY A 226 -19.79 -6.30 -5.19
C GLY A 226 -20.12 -6.28 -6.68
N VAL A 227 -19.12 -6.45 -7.54
CA VAL A 227 -19.33 -6.61 -8.97
C VAL A 227 -19.85 -8.04 -9.17
N SER A 228 -21.10 -8.16 -9.59
CA SER A 228 -21.65 -9.47 -9.95
C SER A 228 -20.80 -10.05 -11.08
N THR A 229 -20.04 -11.12 -10.82
CA THR A 229 -19.46 -11.96 -11.87
C THR A 229 -20.62 -12.64 -12.59
N GLY A 230 -21.27 -11.91 -13.49
CA GLY A 230 -22.51 -12.32 -14.12
C GLY A 230 -22.27 -13.55 -14.97
N SER A 231 -22.72 -14.72 -14.49
CA SER A 231 -23.19 -15.75 -15.40
C SER A 231 -24.48 -15.25 -16.04
N ARG A 232 -24.36 -14.48 -17.13
CA ARG A 232 -25.49 -14.24 -18.05
C ARG A 232 -25.63 -15.48 -18.92
N VAL A 233 -26.13 -16.56 -18.34
CA VAL A 233 -26.66 -17.69 -19.13
C VAL A 233 -28.14 -17.42 -19.38
N GLY A 234 -28.41 -17.03 -20.63
CA GLY A 234 -29.67 -17.05 -21.36
C GLY A 234 -31.00 -17.10 -20.61
N ALA A 235 -31.68 -15.96 -20.52
CA ALA A 235 -33.14 -15.90 -20.50
C ALA A 235 -33.62 -15.21 -21.79
N ARG A 236 -33.57 -15.94 -22.91
CA ARG A 236 -34.38 -15.62 -24.10
C ARG A 236 -35.70 -16.39 -24.01
N ARG A 237 -36.76 -15.70 -24.47
CA ARG A 237 -38.17 -16.11 -24.66
C ARG A 237 -39.04 -16.14 -23.40
N ARG A 238 -39.99 -15.20 -23.36
CA ARG A 238 -41.39 -15.46 -23.76
C ARG A 238 -41.96 -14.21 -24.44
N LEU A 239 -42.10 -14.29 -25.77
CA LEU A 239 -43.16 -13.57 -26.47
C LEU A 239 -44.47 -14.22 -26.03
N ARG A 240 -45.41 -13.42 -25.51
CA ARG A 240 -46.82 -13.83 -25.43
C ARG A 240 -47.56 -13.15 -26.57
N SER A 241 -48.22 -14.01 -27.33
CA SER A 241 -49.30 -13.77 -28.28
C SER A 241 -50.39 -12.88 -27.72
#